data_AF-A0A9C8L678-F1
#
_entry.id   AF-A0A9C8L678-F1
#
_cell.length_a   1.000
_cell.length_b   1.000
_cell.length_c   1.000
_cell.angle_alpha   90.00
_cell.angle_beta   90.00
_cell.angle_gamma   90.00
#
_symmetry.space_group_name_H-M   'P 1'
#
loop_
_entity.id
_entity.type
_entity.pdbx_description
1 polymer ?
#
loop_
_entity_poly.entity_id
_entity_poly.type
_entity_poly.pdbx_seq_one_letter_code
_entity_poly.pdbx_strand_id
1 'polypeptide(L)'
;MLNVAEEKQPNRFLASISYGFDRDDEMAGPFLDPLNPQSEHAFKLLEMVSGLVLSDRRYLKRLERHYRLVKKAAVDPSHPAYDKIHKVMNEEVTEVSLPQRSTGEQVGRNDPCPCGSGKKYKYCCMLKAR
;
A
#
# COMPACT_ATOMS: atom_id res chain seq x y z
N MET A 1 -2.53 -5.90 2.72
CA MET A 1 -3.90 -5.58 2.27
C MET A 1 -3.96 -5.64 0.75
N LEU A 2 -4.92 -6.39 0.23
CA LEU A 2 -5.26 -6.55 -1.17
C LEU A 2 -6.72 -6.09 -1.34
N ASN A 3 -6.93 -5.07 -2.17
CA ASN A 3 -8.27 -4.57 -2.45
C ASN A 3 -8.71 -5.04 -3.83
N VAL A 4 -9.88 -5.68 -3.89
CA VAL A 4 -10.58 -5.99 -5.14
C VAL A 4 -11.56 -4.86 -5.38
N ALA A 5 -11.43 -4.13 -6.49
CA ALA A 5 -12.26 -2.97 -6.81
C ALA A 5 -13.14 -3.24 -8.04
N GLU A 6 -14.27 -2.54 -8.12
CA GLU A 6 -15.07 -2.52 -9.34
C GLU A 6 -14.33 -1.75 -10.45
N GLU A 7 -14.24 -2.31 -11.66
CA GLU A 7 -13.49 -1.71 -12.77
C GLU A 7 -14.03 -0.32 -13.16
N LYS A 8 -15.36 -0.16 -13.19
CA LYS A 8 -16.02 1.11 -13.52
C LYS A 8 -16.00 2.11 -12.37
N GLN A 9 -15.76 1.65 -11.15
CA GLN A 9 -15.74 2.48 -9.93
C GLN A 9 -14.55 2.07 -9.05
N PRO A 10 -13.32 2.49 -9.39
CA PRO A 10 -12.11 2.00 -8.73
C PRO A 10 -12.01 2.35 -7.24
N ASN A 11 -12.81 3.31 -6.77
CA ASN A 11 -12.92 3.68 -5.35
C ASN A 11 -13.93 2.82 -4.57
N ARG A 12 -14.69 1.96 -5.26
CA ARG A 12 -15.62 1.02 -4.65
C ARG A 12 -14.96 -0.35 -4.53
N PHE A 13 -14.55 -0.69 -3.31
CA PHE A 13 -13.97 -2.00 -3.02
C PHE A 13 -15.08 -3.06 -2.85
N LEU A 14 -14.94 -4.16 -3.57
CA LEU A 14 -15.78 -5.36 -3.48
C LEU A 14 -15.30 -6.29 -2.36
N ALA A 15 -13.99 -6.32 -2.12
CA ALA A 15 -13.39 -7.02 -1.00
C ALA A 15 -12.08 -6.36 -0.57
N SER A 16 -11.87 -6.22 0.74
CA SER A 16 -10.58 -5.87 1.33
C SER A 16 -10.04 -7.08 2.07
N ILE A 17 -8.95 -7.64 1.57
CA ILE A 17 -8.35 -8.89 2.05
C ILE A 17 -7.00 -8.59 2.70
N SER A 18 -6.86 -8.96 3.96
CA SER A 18 -5.63 -8.84 4.72
C SER A 18 -5.01 -10.22 4.95
N TYR A 19 -3.73 -10.25 5.38
CA TYR A 19 -3.00 -11.50 5.61
C TYR A 19 -2.22 -11.41 6.92
N GLY A 20 -2.58 -12.24 7.89
CA GLY A 20 -1.86 -12.37 9.16
C GLY A 20 -0.70 -13.35 9.05
N PHE A 21 0.49 -12.93 9.47
CA PHE A 21 1.70 -13.77 9.43
C PHE A 21 2.07 -14.39 10.79
N ASP A 22 1.55 -13.85 11.88
CA ASP A 22 1.76 -14.42 13.21
C ASP A 22 0.84 -15.63 13.37
N ARG A 23 1.41 -16.80 13.67
CA ARG A 23 0.69 -18.07 13.68
C ARG A 23 -0.21 -18.25 14.90
N ASP A 24 0.07 -17.49 15.96
CA ASP A 24 -0.66 -17.53 17.22
C ASP A 24 -1.83 -16.52 17.25
N ASP A 25 -2.03 -15.77 16.16
CA ASP A 25 -3.10 -14.80 16.01
C ASP A 25 -4.35 -15.46 15.39
N GLU A 26 -5.54 -15.09 15.86
CA GLU A 26 -6.82 -15.60 15.33
C GLU A 26 -7.02 -15.27 13.84
N MET A 27 -6.37 -14.21 13.36
CA MET A 27 -6.39 -13.73 11.97
C MET A 27 -5.19 -14.24 11.17
N ALA A 28 -4.54 -15.33 11.58
CA ALA A 28 -3.48 -15.97 10.82
C ALA A 28 -3.96 -16.43 9.44
N GLY A 29 -3.19 -16.11 8.39
CA GLY A 29 -3.55 -16.40 7.00
C GLY A 29 -4.43 -15.31 6.37
N PRO A 30 -5.07 -15.59 5.23
CA PRO A 30 -5.91 -14.61 4.54
C PRO A 30 -7.27 -14.44 5.21
N PHE A 31 -7.71 -13.19 5.41
CA PHE A 31 -9.01 -12.86 6.01
C PHE A 31 -9.62 -11.60 5.39
N LEU A 32 -10.94 -11.45 5.52
CA LEU A 32 -11.64 -10.21 5.17
C LEU A 32 -11.38 -9.17 6.27
N ASP A 33 -10.82 -8.03 5.88
CA ASP A 33 -10.46 -6.96 6.81
C ASP A 33 -11.74 -6.31 7.38
N PRO A 34 -12.01 -6.44 8.70
CA PRO A 34 -13.26 -5.97 9.29
C PRO A 34 -13.34 -4.45 9.41
N LEU A 35 -12.21 -3.74 9.28
CA LEU A 35 -12.15 -2.29 9.34
C LEU A 35 -12.50 -1.64 8.00
N ASN A 36 -12.66 -2.44 6.94
CA ASN A 36 -12.93 -1.97 5.60
C ASN A 36 -14.28 -2.51 5.09
N PRO A 37 -15.03 -1.72 4.28
CA PRO A 37 -16.28 -2.18 3.69
C PRO A 37 -16.10 -3.45 2.84
N GLN A 38 -17.06 -4.37 2.95
CA GLN A 38 -17.10 -5.62 2.20
C GLN A 38 -18.41 -5.72 1.41
N SER A 39 -18.36 -6.21 0.17
CA SER A 39 -19.58 -6.52 -0.60
C SER A 39 -20.16 -7.87 -0.21
N GLU A 40 -21.38 -8.16 -0.67
CA GLU A 40 -22.01 -9.48 -0.53
C GLU A 40 -21.20 -10.62 -1.19
N HIS A 41 -20.32 -10.29 -2.16
CA HIS A 41 -19.46 -11.26 -2.84
C HIS A 41 -18.09 -11.44 -2.17
N ALA A 42 -17.80 -10.72 -1.08
CA ALA A 42 -16.46 -10.65 -0.50
C ALA A 42 -15.92 -12.04 -0.11
N PHE A 43 -16.75 -12.92 0.44
CA PHE A 43 -16.32 -14.27 0.82
C PHE A 43 -15.87 -15.09 -0.41
N LYS A 44 -16.62 -15.03 -1.52
CA LYS A 44 -16.25 -15.73 -2.75
C LYS A 44 -14.98 -15.16 -3.38
N LEU A 45 -14.81 -13.85 -3.29
CA LEU A 45 -13.59 -13.17 -3.72
C LEU A 45 -12.39 -13.56 -2.85
N LEU A 46 -12.57 -13.71 -1.54
CA LEU A 46 -11.54 -14.23 -0.64
C LEU A 46 -11.08 -15.63 -1.05
N GLU A 47 -12.02 -16.56 -1.29
CA GLU A 47 -11.70 -17.91 -1.76
C GLU A 47 -10.89 -17.89 -3.06
N MET A 48 -11.34 -17.10 -4.04
CA MET A 48 -10.69 -16.95 -5.34
C MET A 48 -9.28 -16.37 -5.21
N VAL A 49 -9.12 -15.26 -4.48
CA VAL A 49 -7.81 -14.61 -4.26
C VAL A 49 -6.88 -15.54 -3.50
N SER A 50 -7.40 -16.28 -2.53
CA SER A 50 -6.62 -17.25 -1.76
C SER A 50 -6.09 -18.37 -2.66
N GLY A 51 -6.93 -18.91 -3.55
CA GLY A 51 -6.55 -19.99 -4.46
C GLY A 51 -5.63 -19.56 -5.62
N LEU A 52 -5.79 -18.34 -6.14
CA LEU A 52 -5.08 -17.88 -7.34
C LEU A 52 -3.86 -17.02 -7.05
N VAL A 53 -3.96 -16.09 -6.10
CA VAL A 53 -2.93 -15.09 -5.83
C VAL A 53 -2.08 -15.50 -4.64
N LEU A 54 -2.73 -15.86 -3.53
CA LEU A 54 -2.04 -16.16 -2.28
C LEU A 54 -1.49 -17.58 -2.23
N SER A 55 -1.81 -18.43 -3.21
CA SER A 55 -1.15 -19.72 -3.40
C SER A 55 0.29 -19.60 -3.90
N ASP A 56 0.69 -18.46 -4.47
CA ASP A 56 2.06 -18.22 -4.88
C ASP A 56 2.99 -18.03 -3.66
N ARG A 57 3.80 -19.06 -3.40
CA ARG A 57 4.78 -19.06 -2.30
C ARG A 57 5.81 -17.93 -2.42
N ARG A 58 6.15 -17.48 -3.65
CA ARG A 58 7.09 -16.36 -3.85
C ARG A 58 6.42 -15.05 -3.46
N TYR A 59 5.14 -14.87 -3.81
CA TYR A 59 4.33 -13.74 -3.37
C TYR A 59 4.23 -13.69 -1.84
N LEU A 60 3.86 -14.81 -1.19
CA LEU A 60 3.75 -14.88 0.27
C LEU A 60 5.07 -14.59 0.98
N LYS A 61 6.19 -15.19 0.53
CA LYS A 61 7.51 -14.91 1.11
C LYS A 61 7.89 -13.44 0.99
N ARG A 62 7.55 -12.82 -0.14
CA ARG A 62 7.78 -11.39 -0.33
C ARG A 62 6.94 -10.58 0.65
N LEU A 63 5.66 -10.88 0.80
CA LEU A 63 4.77 -10.18 1.73
C LEU A 63 5.23 -10.35 3.19
N GLU A 64 5.59 -11.57 3.59
CA GLU A 64 6.13 -11.90 4.91
C GLU A 64 7.43 -11.14 5.21
N ARG A 65 8.33 -11.02 4.23
CA ARG A 65 9.55 -10.23 4.38
C ARG A 65 9.24 -8.76 4.70
N HIS A 66 8.30 -8.15 3.98
CA HIS A 66 7.91 -6.76 4.23
C HIS A 66 7.27 -6.61 5.61
N TYR A 67 6.38 -7.54 5.99
CA TYR A 67 5.79 -7.59 7.32
C TYR A 67 6.86 -7.58 8.42
N ARG A 68 7.84 -8.49 8.35
CA ARG A 68 8.94 -8.57 9.33
C ARG A 68 9.80 -7.31 9.38
N LEU A 69 10.09 -6.68 8.24
CA LEU A 69 10.87 -5.44 8.20
C LEU A 69 10.16 -4.31 8.94
N VAL A 70 8.86 -4.14 8.70
CA VAL A 70 8.05 -3.11 9.37
C VAL A 70 7.92 -3.43 10.87
N LYS A 71 7.61 -4.68 11.23
CA LYS A 71 7.51 -5.11 12.63
C LYS A 71 8.82 -4.83 13.37
N LYS A 72 9.97 -5.22 12.80
CA LYS A 72 11.28 -4.92 13.38
C LYS A 72 11.49 -3.42 13.57
N ALA A 73 11.22 -2.61 12.55
CA ALA A 73 11.40 -1.16 12.63
C ALA A 73 10.54 -0.49 13.71
N ALA A 74 9.35 -1.05 13.98
CA ALA A 74 8.41 -0.52 14.96
C ALA A 74 8.73 -0.94 16.41
N VAL A 75 9.36 -2.11 16.62
CA VAL A 75 9.58 -2.64 17.98
C VAL A 75 11.03 -2.52 18.48
N ASP A 76 11.99 -2.26 17.60
CA ASP A 76 13.42 -2.19 17.93
C ASP A 76 13.84 -0.71 18.14
N PRO A 77 14.10 -0.26 19.38
CA PRO A 77 14.50 1.12 19.66
C PRO A 77 15.82 1.53 19.01
N SER A 78 16.65 0.57 18.62
CA SER A 78 17.92 0.85 17.91
C SER A 78 17.73 1.07 16.40
N HIS A 79 16.52 0.81 15.87
CA HIS A 79 16.27 0.91 14.44
C HIS A 79 16.23 2.38 14.00
N PRO A 80 16.87 2.77 12.87
CA PRO A 80 16.93 4.17 12.42
C PRO A 80 15.57 4.85 12.15
N ALA A 81 14.50 4.06 12.00
CA ALA A 81 13.14 4.54 11.78
C ALA A 81 12.26 4.54 13.04
N TYR A 82 12.75 4.03 14.17
CA TYR A 82 11.95 3.82 15.38
C TYR A 82 11.29 5.11 15.88
N ASP A 83 12.08 6.17 16.10
CA ASP A 83 11.57 7.46 16.59
C ASP A 83 10.50 8.07 15.67
N LYS A 84 10.67 7.93 14.35
CA LYS A 84 9.71 8.44 13.37
C LYS A 84 8.40 7.67 13.42
N ILE A 85 8.46 6.34 13.53
CA ILE A 85 7.27 5.49 13.61
C ILE A 85 6.52 5.77 14.92
N HIS A 86 7.23 5.80 16.05
CA HIS A 86 6.62 6.08 17.36
C HIS A 86 6.01 7.48 17.45
N LYS A 87 6.65 8.48 16.85
CA LYS A 87 6.08 9.83 16.78
C LYS A 87 4.73 9.83 16.06
N VAL A 88 4.65 9.21 14.88
CA VAL A 88 3.39 9.15 14.10
C VAL A 88 2.32 8.32 14.82
N MET A 89 2.69 7.23 15.50
CA MET A 89 1.73 6.41 16.24
C MET A 89 1.15 7.11 17.48
N ASN A 90 1.87 8.09 18.03
CA ASN A 90 1.45 8.86 19.22
C ASN A 90 0.87 10.23 18.87
N GLU A 91 0.86 10.64 17.60
CA GLU A 91 0.18 11.85 17.14
C GLU A 91 -1.33 11.58 17.11
N GLU A 92 -2.12 12.40 17.82
CA GLU A 92 -3.57 12.39 17.70
C GLU A 92 -3.95 12.78 16.26
N VAL A 93 -4.55 11.86 15.52
CA VAL A 93 -5.00 12.10 14.14
C VAL A 93 -6.22 13.03 14.22
N THR A 94 -5.98 14.35 14.13
CA THR A 94 -7.04 15.35 14.24
C THR A 94 -7.87 15.52 12.98
N GLU A 95 -7.40 15.05 11.82
CA GLU A 95 -8.19 14.92 10.59
C GLU A 95 -7.44 14.06 9.55
N VAL A 96 -8.11 13.07 8.96
CA VAL A 96 -7.55 12.29 7.85
C VAL A 96 -7.62 13.14 6.58
N SER A 97 -6.61 13.99 6.35
CA SER A 97 -6.43 14.58 5.03
C SER A 97 -5.97 13.48 4.06
N LEU A 98 -6.86 13.02 3.19
CA LEU A 98 -6.46 12.21 2.04
C LEU A 98 -5.41 13.01 1.26
N PRO A 99 -4.28 12.42 0.83
CA PRO A 99 -3.33 13.12 -0.01
C PRO A 99 -4.06 13.59 -1.26
N GLN A 100 -4.28 14.91 -1.36
CA GLN A 100 -4.84 15.52 -2.55
C GLN A 100 -3.87 15.21 -3.69
N ARG A 101 -4.27 14.31 -4.59
CA ARG A 101 -3.56 14.13 -5.86
C ARG A 101 -3.58 15.49 -6.54
N SER A 102 -2.41 16.04 -6.83
CA SER A 102 -2.29 17.27 -7.62
C SER A 102 -3.12 17.11 -8.89
N THR A 103 -4.14 17.95 -9.07
CA THR A 103 -5.03 17.93 -10.25
C THR A 103 -4.35 18.48 -11.51
N GLY A 104 -3.09 18.91 -11.42
CA GLY A 104 -2.29 19.23 -12.59
C GLY A 104 -1.87 17.96 -13.35
N GLU A 105 -1.81 18.06 -14.68
CA GLU A 105 -1.14 17.08 -15.53
C GLU A 105 0.28 16.88 -15.02
N GLN A 106 0.50 15.77 -14.30
CA GLN A 106 1.82 15.41 -13.85
C GLN A 106 2.64 15.03 -15.07
N VAL A 107 3.59 15.89 -15.45
CA VAL A 107 4.57 15.58 -16.50
C VAL A 107 5.23 14.24 -16.15
N GLY A 108 5.01 13.23 -16.99
CA GLY A 108 5.57 11.92 -16.77
C GLY A 108 7.08 11.97 -16.74
N ARG A 109 7.70 11.20 -15.85
CA ARG A 109 9.16 11.18 -15.65
C ARG A 109 9.96 11.00 -16.96
N ASN A 110 9.39 10.28 -17.94
CA ASN A 110 10.04 10.01 -19.23
C ASN A 110 9.56 10.92 -20.37
N ASP A 111 8.58 11.79 -20.14
CA ASP A 111 8.02 12.67 -21.16
C ASP A 111 9.00 13.77 -21.57
N PRO A 112 8.86 14.37 -22.77
CA PRO A 112 9.62 15.56 -23.15
C PRO A 112 9.45 16.66 -22.09
N CYS A 113 10.55 17.28 -21.71
CA CYS A 113 10.53 18.29 -20.65
C CYS A 113 9.86 19.58 -21.14
N PRO A 114 8.87 20.14 -20.41
CA PRO A 114 8.06 21.29 -20.86
C PRO A 114 8.85 22.61 -20.98
N CYS A 115 10.10 22.65 -20.51
CA CYS A 115 10.99 23.81 -20.67
C CYS A 115 11.59 23.97 -22.07
N GLY A 116 11.19 23.13 -23.04
CA GLY A 116 11.68 23.20 -24.42
C GLY A 116 13.11 22.68 -24.63
N SER A 117 13.71 22.03 -23.63
CA SER A 117 15.10 21.56 -23.71
C SER A 117 15.33 20.35 -24.63
N GLY A 118 14.27 19.72 -25.13
CA GLY A 118 14.34 18.46 -25.89
C GLY A 118 14.75 17.21 -25.08
N LYS A 119 15.06 17.36 -23.78
CA LYS A 119 15.44 16.25 -22.89
C LYS A 119 14.20 15.64 -22.22
N LYS A 120 14.29 14.39 -21.76
CA LYS A 120 13.26 13.78 -20.89
C LYS A 120 13.18 14.54 -19.55
N TYR A 121 11.99 14.68 -18.97
CA TYR A 121 11.75 15.45 -17.74
C TYR A 121 12.70 15.04 -16.59
N LYS A 122 12.93 13.74 -16.40
CA LYS A 122 13.89 13.18 -15.40
C LYS A 122 15.35 13.59 -15.54
N TYR A 123 15.75 14.06 -16.72
CA TYR A 123 17.11 14.49 -17.01
C TYR A 123 17.23 16.01 -17.16
N CYS A 124 16.16 16.74 -16.87
CA CYS A 124 16.12 18.20 -16.98
C CYS A 124 15.49 18.81 -15.73
N CYS A 125 14.28 19.37 -15.82
CA CYS A 125 13.67 20.13 -14.73
C CYS A 125 13.42 19.32 -13.45
N MET A 126 13.27 17.99 -13.54
CA MET A 126 13.17 17.15 -12.34
C MET A 126 14.44 17.14 -11.49
N LEU A 127 15.61 17.35 -12.10
CA LEU A 127 16.90 17.44 -11.40
C LEU A 127 17.22 18.86 -10.92
N LYS A 128 16.54 19.88 -11.47
CA LYS A 128 16.72 21.30 -11.07
C LYS A 128 16.00 21.66 -9.78
N ALA A 129 15.15 20.77 -9.25
CA ALA A 129 14.41 20.97 -8.00
C ALA A 129 15.16 20.40 -6.77
N ARG A 130 16.49 20.25 -6.86
CA ARG A 130 17.38 19.83 -5.77
C ARG A 130 18.37 20.92 -5.43
#